data_AF-A0A4V3D5M1-F1
#
_entry.id   AF-A0A4V3D5M1-F1
#
_cell.length_a   1.000
_cell.length_b   1.000
_cell.length_c   1.000
_cell.angle_alpha   90.00
_cell.angle_beta   90.00
_cell.angle_gamma   90.00
#
_symmetry.space_group_name_H-M   'P 1'
#
loop_
_entity.id
_entity.type
_entity.pdbx_description
1 polymer ?
#
loop_
_entity_poly.entity_id
_entity_poly.type
_entity_poly.pdbx_seq_one_letter_code
_entity_poly.pdbx_strand_id
1 'polypeptide(L)'
;MSAFTSSAGGQFAGALGLAFAAARAASERGEDWAAQAKRYRRLAEDYKEAYDKLYEALTITKEGAQEARQTRDFLLGKLAEATQELADARGVIRSLNDDLRSTSAALNEATAHLRDATALVKRLQEEKRQLIEAHRQQMQQALERETRQVEELKARVAELQRREAEAVSRAEAAARQVERLSAEREELRRWHAANLALRCALEVQLLRADADNPLLQDQDLRDRVRRAGEMAVTMLGEAPEAGAPDPFDMAREAGLTFSVPGRPNSVEVLSELALAEVYMRRLLALNLPADRAMEVLQRLGRGEGAASAARELLREMEPGSVLLKPETVERVQGIAMEEFQRQQQQRRLSRGGPSAAWSAAMLGHAETRARALQALGAA
;
A
#
# COMPACT_ATOMS: atom_id res chain seq x y z
N MET A 1 33.85 34.91 -109.04
CA MET A 1 33.53 36.14 -109.79
C MET A 1 34.81 36.60 -110.47
N SER A 2 35.09 36.10 -111.68
CA SER A 2 34.57 36.57 -112.98
C SER A 2 35.34 37.79 -113.52
N ALA A 3 36.08 37.55 -114.60
CA ALA A 3 36.41 38.47 -115.68
C ALA A 3 37.24 39.72 -115.36
N PHE A 4 38.56 39.63 -115.57
CA PHE A 4 39.31 40.69 -116.25
C PHE A 4 40.30 40.03 -117.22
N THR A 5 39.74 39.49 -118.30
CA THR A 5 40.45 39.05 -119.49
C THR A 5 40.41 40.16 -120.53
N SER A 6 41.51 40.29 -121.28
CA SER A 6 41.52 40.61 -122.70
C SER A 6 41.06 42.01 -123.13
N SER A 7 42.03 42.91 -123.36
CA SER A 7 41.99 44.06 -124.29
C SER A 7 43.20 44.94 -123.95
N ALA A 8 44.37 44.78 -124.56
CA ALA A 8 44.67 45.37 -125.86
C ALA A 8 46.01 44.82 -126.39
N GLY A 9 45.98 43.63 -127.00
CA GLY A 9 47.10 43.03 -127.73
C GLY A 9 47.04 43.31 -129.24
N GLY A 10 46.48 44.44 -129.66
CA GLY A 10 46.06 44.68 -131.03
C GLY A 10 46.41 46.05 -131.60
N GLN A 11 47.67 46.50 -131.49
CA GLN A 11 48.16 47.70 -132.19
C GLN A 11 49.63 47.60 -132.66
N PHE A 12 50.20 46.39 -132.82
CA PHE A 12 51.59 46.20 -133.26
C PHE A 12 51.78 45.75 -134.72
N ALA A 13 50.70 45.65 -135.51
CA ALA A 13 50.74 45.23 -136.92
C ALA A 13 50.72 46.40 -137.94
N GLY A 14 50.67 47.66 -137.48
CA GLY A 14 50.51 48.84 -138.35
C GLY A 14 51.81 49.53 -138.82
N ALA A 15 52.96 49.23 -138.24
CA ALA A 15 54.20 49.98 -138.49
C ALA A 15 55.12 49.39 -139.59
N LEU A 16 54.88 48.14 -140.03
CA LEU A 16 55.68 47.47 -141.07
C LEU A 16 55.15 47.68 -142.50
N GLY A 17 53.97 48.28 -142.67
CA GLY A 17 53.38 48.61 -143.99
C GLY A 17 53.82 49.96 -144.58
N LEU A 18 54.36 50.87 -143.77
CA LEU A 18 54.80 52.20 -144.21
C LEU A 18 56.21 52.22 -144.84
N ALA A 19 56.96 51.12 -144.76
CA ALA A 19 58.31 51.02 -145.31
C ALA A 19 58.36 50.66 -146.82
N PHE A 20 57.28 50.16 -147.42
CA PHE A 20 57.25 49.79 -148.85
C PHE A 20 56.77 50.90 -149.78
N ALA A 21 56.10 51.94 -149.26
CA ALA A 21 55.62 53.08 -150.06
C ALA A 21 56.71 54.16 -150.29
N ALA A 22 57.74 54.23 -149.44
CA ALA A 22 58.89 55.12 -149.65
C ALA A 22 59.89 54.59 -150.70
N ALA A 23 59.83 53.29 -151.05
CA ALA A 23 60.77 52.63 -151.95
C ALA A 23 60.53 52.87 -153.46
N ARG A 24 59.47 53.59 -153.85
CA ARG A 24 59.17 53.90 -155.27
C ARG A 24 59.45 55.35 -155.68
N ALA A 25 59.67 56.26 -154.71
CA ALA A 25 59.96 57.68 -154.97
C ALA A 25 61.45 58.05 -154.90
N ALA A 26 62.34 57.09 -154.58
CA ALA A 26 63.78 57.32 -154.39
C ALA A 26 64.65 56.71 -155.52
N SER A 27 64.12 56.64 -156.75
CA SER A 27 64.83 56.15 -157.94
C SER A 27 65.66 57.22 -158.67
N GLU A 28 65.73 58.45 -158.16
CA GLU A 28 66.36 59.58 -158.87
C GLU A 28 67.53 60.25 -158.12
N ARG A 29 67.97 59.73 -156.96
CA ARG A 29 69.10 60.31 -156.22
C ARG A 29 70.01 59.21 -155.71
N GLY A 30 71.07 58.93 -156.47
CA GLY A 30 72.09 57.95 -156.12
C GLY A 30 72.74 58.25 -154.76
N GLU A 31 72.30 57.51 -153.74
CA GLU A 31 72.92 57.43 -152.43
C GLU A 31 72.98 55.96 -151.97
N ASP A 32 73.96 55.69 -151.11
CA ASP A 32 74.66 54.43 -150.91
C ASP A 32 73.93 53.42 -149.98
N TRP A 33 73.19 52.46 -150.58
CA TRP A 33 72.29 51.51 -149.93
C TRP A 33 72.94 50.52 -148.93
N ALA A 34 74.26 50.35 -148.97
CA ALA A 34 74.97 49.39 -148.11
C ALA A 34 75.01 49.80 -146.62
N ALA A 35 74.98 51.11 -146.33
CA ALA A 35 74.99 51.62 -144.95
C ALA A 35 73.64 51.44 -144.24
N GLN A 36 72.53 51.46 -144.99
CA GLN A 36 71.17 51.41 -144.45
C GLN A 36 70.77 49.98 -144.05
N ALA A 37 71.17 48.98 -144.84
CA ALA A 37 70.95 47.57 -144.51
C ALA A 37 71.65 47.15 -143.20
N LYS A 38 72.86 47.68 -142.93
CA LYS A 38 73.61 47.40 -141.70
C LYS A 38 72.98 48.04 -140.46
N ARG A 39 72.34 49.20 -140.62
CA ARG A 39 71.53 49.83 -139.56
C ARG A 39 70.27 49.01 -139.24
N TYR A 40 69.56 48.51 -140.24
CA TYR A 40 68.37 47.69 -140.02
C TYR A 40 68.68 46.34 -139.35
N ARG A 41 69.82 45.71 -139.65
CA ARG A 41 70.23 44.46 -138.98
C ARG A 41 70.55 44.67 -137.49
N ARG A 42 71.28 45.73 -137.14
CA ARG A 42 71.50 46.11 -135.73
C ARG A 42 70.20 46.44 -135.01
N LEU A 43 69.31 47.20 -135.66
CA LEU A 43 67.99 47.51 -135.09
C LEU A 43 67.18 46.23 -134.80
N ALA A 44 67.22 45.25 -135.71
CA ALA A 44 66.54 43.97 -135.51
C ALA A 44 67.16 43.12 -134.38
N GLU A 45 68.49 43.14 -134.22
CA GLU A 45 69.20 42.50 -133.11
C GLU A 45 68.87 43.19 -131.76
N ASP A 46 68.89 44.52 -131.72
CA ASP A 46 68.50 45.31 -130.55
C ASP A 46 67.04 45.07 -130.15
N TYR A 47 66.14 44.94 -131.14
CA TYR A 47 64.73 44.60 -130.90
C TYR A 47 64.55 43.18 -130.35
N LYS A 48 65.33 42.22 -130.84
CA LYS A 48 65.29 40.84 -130.34
C LYS A 48 65.83 40.77 -128.91
N GLU A 49 66.93 41.46 -128.61
CA GLU A 49 67.49 41.51 -127.26
C GLU A 49 66.54 42.21 -126.28
N ALA A 50 65.87 43.29 -126.71
CA ALA A 50 64.84 43.95 -125.92
C ALA A 50 63.61 43.04 -125.69
N TYR A 51 63.21 42.27 -126.70
CA TYR A 51 62.12 41.30 -126.58
C TYR A 51 62.48 40.15 -125.64
N ASP A 52 63.68 39.59 -125.74
CA ASP A 52 64.16 38.51 -124.88
C ASP A 52 64.26 38.97 -123.43
N LYS A 53 64.78 40.18 -123.16
CA LYS A 53 64.81 40.79 -121.82
C LYS A 53 63.41 41.06 -121.26
N LEU A 54 62.47 41.48 -122.10
CA LEU A 54 61.07 41.66 -121.71
C LEU A 54 60.40 40.32 -121.41
N TYR A 55 60.70 39.28 -122.19
CA TYR A 55 60.18 37.94 -121.96
C TYR A 55 60.73 37.36 -120.67
N GLU A 56 62.04 37.50 -120.41
CA GLU A 56 62.71 37.07 -119.18
C GLU A 56 62.15 37.79 -117.95
N ALA A 57 61.98 39.12 -118.02
CA ALA A 57 61.32 39.91 -116.97
C ALA A 57 59.85 39.50 -116.76
N LEU A 58 59.14 39.14 -117.84
CA LEU A 58 57.77 38.63 -117.76
C LEU A 58 57.72 37.25 -117.09
N THR A 59 58.67 36.36 -117.35
CA THR A 59 58.78 35.06 -116.65
C THR A 59 59.12 35.23 -115.19
N ILE A 60 60.12 36.05 -114.83
CA ILE A 60 60.50 36.32 -113.44
C ILE A 60 59.32 36.92 -112.67
N THR A 61 58.58 37.85 -113.27
CA THR A 61 57.39 38.43 -112.64
C THR A 61 56.22 37.45 -112.51
N LYS A 62 56.04 36.53 -113.46
CA LYS A 62 55.04 35.44 -113.36
C LYS A 62 55.40 34.43 -112.29
N GLU A 63 56.66 34.02 -112.21
CA GLU A 63 57.19 33.11 -111.19
C GLU A 63 57.11 33.75 -109.81
N GLY A 64 57.55 35.00 -109.65
CA GLY A 64 57.39 35.75 -108.41
C GLY A 64 55.93 35.96 -108.02
N ALA A 65 55.02 36.18 -108.97
CA ALA A 65 53.58 36.23 -108.71
C ALA A 65 53.00 34.87 -108.32
N GLN A 66 53.55 33.77 -108.83
CA GLN A 66 53.14 32.40 -108.49
C GLN A 66 53.64 32.01 -107.10
N GLU A 67 54.89 32.31 -106.76
CA GLU A 67 55.45 32.13 -105.40
C GLU A 67 54.70 32.99 -104.37
N ALA A 68 54.39 34.24 -104.71
CA ALA A 68 53.56 35.11 -103.86
C ALA A 68 52.16 34.54 -103.66
N ARG A 69 51.54 33.93 -104.68
CA ARG A 69 50.25 33.23 -104.56
C ARG A 69 50.36 31.99 -103.67
N GLN A 70 51.38 31.16 -103.88
CA GLN A 70 51.61 29.97 -103.04
C GLN A 70 51.84 30.34 -101.58
N THR A 71 52.63 31.39 -101.33
CA THR A 71 52.91 31.90 -99.99
C THR A 71 51.64 32.47 -99.34
N ARG A 72 50.87 33.25 -100.09
CA ARG A 72 49.57 33.76 -99.63
C ARG A 72 48.61 32.62 -99.30
N ASP A 73 48.47 31.64 -100.17
CA ASP A 73 47.52 30.54 -100.00
C ASP A 73 47.97 29.62 -98.83
N PHE A 74 49.28 29.42 -98.63
CA PHE A 74 49.84 28.76 -97.45
C PHE A 74 49.53 29.53 -96.16
N LEU A 75 49.77 30.85 -96.13
CA LEU A 75 49.48 31.69 -94.97
C LEU A 75 47.98 31.76 -94.67
N LEU A 76 47.12 31.81 -95.70
CA LEU A 76 45.67 31.74 -95.55
C LEU A 76 45.23 30.38 -95.01
N GLY A 77 45.84 29.28 -95.45
CA GLY A 77 45.62 27.95 -94.89
C GLY A 77 46.00 27.87 -93.41
N LYS A 78 47.18 28.38 -93.05
CA LYS A 78 47.63 28.46 -91.65
C LYS A 78 46.75 29.36 -90.79
N LEU A 79 46.28 30.47 -91.34
CA LEU A 79 45.35 31.36 -90.65
C LEU A 79 43.99 30.67 -90.46
N ALA A 80 43.50 29.93 -91.45
CA ALA A 80 42.27 29.14 -91.33
C ALA A 80 42.38 28.06 -90.25
N GLU A 81 43.49 27.29 -90.22
CA GLU A 81 43.78 26.32 -89.16
C GLU A 81 43.78 26.98 -87.77
N ALA A 82 44.52 28.09 -87.60
CA ALA A 82 44.56 28.83 -86.33
C ALA A 82 43.18 29.38 -85.93
N THR A 83 42.36 29.83 -86.88
CA THR A 83 40.98 30.27 -86.57
C THR A 83 40.07 29.12 -86.15
N GLN A 84 40.26 27.93 -86.71
CA GLN A 84 39.52 26.73 -86.33
C GLN A 84 39.93 26.25 -84.93
N GLU A 85 41.23 26.18 -84.64
CA GLU A 85 41.74 25.83 -83.31
C GLU A 85 41.24 26.83 -82.24
N LEU A 86 41.20 28.12 -82.55
CA LEU A 86 40.63 29.14 -81.67
C LEU A 86 39.12 28.96 -81.46
N ALA A 87 38.38 28.53 -82.50
CA ALA A 87 36.94 28.25 -82.40
C ALA A 87 36.69 27.03 -81.50
N ASP A 88 37.49 25.97 -81.65
CA ASP A 88 37.42 24.74 -80.85
C ASP A 88 37.80 25.03 -79.40
N ALA A 89 38.88 25.78 -79.16
CA ALA A 89 39.28 26.23 -77.82
C ALA A 89 38.18 27.07 -77.16
N ARG A 90 37.52 27.97 -77.90
CA ARG A 90 36.35 28.72 -77.41
C ARG A 90 35.15 27.82 -77.12
N GLY A 91 34.98 26.72 -77.84
CA GLY A 91 33.97 25.70 -77.55
C GLY A 91 34.25 25.00 -76.22
N VAL A 92 35.49 24.53 -76.02
CA VAL A 92 35.92 23.89 -74.78
C VAL A 92 35.81 24.83 -73.58
N ILE A 93 36.25 26.08 -73.70
CA ILE A 93 36.13 27.08 -72.62
C ILE A 93 34.67 27.32 -72.25
N ARG A 94 33.75 27.35 -73.23
CA ARG A 94 32.31 27.47 -72.95
C ARG A 94 31.78 26.26 -72.19
N SER A 95 32.10 25.05 -72.65
CA SER A 95 31.71 23.81 -71.95
C SER A 95 32.21 23.79 -70.50
N LEU A 96 33.49 24.10 -70.28
CA LEU A 96 34.07 24.15 -68.94
C LEU A 96 33.40 25.20 -68.04
N ASN A 97 32.99 26.34 -68.60
CA ASN A 97 32.29 27.37 -67.85
C ASN A 97 30.85 26.94 -67.49
N ASP A 98 30.16 26.24 -68.39
CA ASP A 98 28.84 25.68 -68.13
C ASP A 98 28.91 24.55 -67.09
N ASP A 99 29.92 23.68 -67.16
CA ASP A 99 30.20 22.65 -66.15
C ASP A 99 30.54 23.27 -64.78
N LEU A 100 31.35 24.33 -64.76
CA LEU A 100 31.67 25.07 -63.54
C LEU A 100 30.42 25.70 -62.91
N ARG A 101 29.52 26.25 -63.72
CA ARG A 101 28.24 26.80 -63.25
C ARG A 101 27.32 25.71 -62.70
N SER A 102 27.22 24.58 -63.40
CA SER A 102 26.43 23.43 -62.99
C SER A 102 26.94 22.84 -61.66
N THR A 103 28.25 22.63 -61.54
CA THR A 103 28.88 22.13 -60.31
C THR A 103 28.74 23.13 -59.15
N SER A 104 28.87 24.43 -59.41
CA SER A 104 28.61 25.47 -58.40
C SER A 104 27.16 25.46 -57.92
N ALA A 105 26.18 25.30 -58.82
CA ALA A 105 24.77 25.18 -58.46
C ALA A 105 24.50 23.93 -57.60
N ALA A 106 25.02 22.77 -58.01
CA ALA A 106 24.90 21.52 -57.26
C ALA A 106 25.55 21.61 -55.86
N LEU A 107 26.70 22.28 -55.75
CA LEU A 107 27.37 22.48 -54.45
C LEU A 107 26.55 23.40 -53.54
N ASN A 108 25.93 24.45 -54.09
CA ASN A 108 25.05 25.32 -53.33
C ASN A 108 23.81 24.57 -52.83
N GLU A 109 23.21 23.71 -53.65
CA GLU A 109 22.06 22.86 -53.28
C GLU A 109 22.44 21.84 -52.19
N ALA A 110 23.57 21.13 -52.36
CA ALA A 110 24.08 20.22 -51.33
C ALA A 110 24.37 20.94 -50.01
N THR A 111 24.89 22.17 -50.07
CA THR A 111 25.13 22.99 -48.88
C THR A 111 23.81 23.40 -48.21
N ALA A 112 22.76 23.70 -48.98
CA ALA A 112 21.43 23.97 -48.43
C ALA A 112 20.87 22.74 -47.70
N HIS A 113 20.92 21.56 -48.33
CA HIS A 113 20.49 20.31 -47.71
C HIS A 113 21.26 19.98 -46.42
N LEU A 114 22.58 20.21 -46.39
CA LEU A 114 23.38 20.01 -45.18
C LEU A 114 22.97 20.98 -44.05
N ARG A 115 22.63 22.23 -44.38
CA ARG A 115 22.10 23.19 -43.40
C ARG A 115 20.76 22.73 -42.84
N ASP A 116 19.85 22.27 -43.70
CA ASP A 116 18.54 21.77 -43.29
C ASP A 116 18.63 20.51 -42.45
N ALA A 117 19.49 19.55 -42.84
CA ALA A 117 19.77 18.35 -42.07
C ALA A 117 20.36 18.69 -40.69
N THR A 118 21.28 19.65 -40.63
CA THR A 118 21.86 20.11 -39.36
C THR A 118 20.81 20.76 -38.47
N ALA A 119 19.90 21.56 -39.04
CA ALA A 119 18.79 22.15 -38.30
C ALA A 119 17.82 21.09 -37.77
N LEU A 120 17.52 20.06 -38.57
CA LEU A 120 16.68 18.93 -38.16
C LEU A 120 17.30 18.16 -37.01
N VAL A 121 18.60 17.83 -37.09
CA VAL A 121 19.32 17.14 -36.01
C VAL A 121 19.27 17.92 -34.71
N LYS A 122 19.44 19.25 -34.75
CA LYS A 122 19.32 20.11 -33.57
C LYS A 122 17.91 20.06 -32.96
N ARG A 123 16.86 20.09 -33.79
CA ARG A 123 15.47 19.96 -33.32
C ARG A 123 15.22 18.60 -32.67
N LEU A 124 15.64 17.51 -33.31
CA LEU A 124 15.49 16.16 -32.76
C LEU A 124 16.25 15.97 -31.44
N GLN A 125 17.43 16.59 -31.31
CA GLN A 125 18.17 16.58 -30.04
C GLN A 125 17.42 17.32 -28.93
N GLU A 126 16.78 18.44 -29.25
CA GLU A 126 15.98 19.20 -28.30
C GLU A 126 14.70 18.45 -27.90
N GLU A 127 13.96 17.89 -28.86
CA GLU A 127 12.79 17.04 -28.61
C GLU A 127 13.15 15.82 -27.76
N LYS A 128 14.29 15.17 -28.04
CA LYS A 128 14.79 14.05 -27.22
C LYS A 128 15.06 14.49 -25.78
N ARG A 129 15.65 15.68 -25.56
CA ARG A 129 15.89 16.21 -24.19
C ARG A 129 14.56 16.46 -23.47
N GLN A 130 13.61 17.11 -24.15
CA GLN A 130 12.28 17.38 -23.59
C GLN A 130 11.52 16.09 -23.24
N LEU A 131 11.61 15.05 -24.09
CA LEU A 131 11.00 13.75 -23.79
C LEU A 131 11.65 13.06 -22.60
N ILE A 132 12.98 13.11 -22.47
CA ILE A 132 13.69 12.56 -21.32
C ILE A 132 13.28 13.29 -20.03
N GLU A 133 13.20 14.61 -20.07
CA GLU A 133 12.78 15.42 -18.92
C GLU A 133 11.32 15.16 -18.54
N ALA A 134 10.41 15.12 -19.52
CA ALA A 134 9.00 14.80 -19.29
C ALA A 134 8.83 13.39 -18.70
N HIS A 135 9.54 12.40 -19.24
CA HIS A 135 9.51 11.03 -18.72
C HIS A 135 10.09 10.95 -17.30
N ARG A 136 11.17 11.67 -17.02
CA ARG A 136 11.75 11.75 -15.67
C ARG A 136 10.78 12.38 -14.68
N GLN A 137 10.10 13.46 -15.05
CA GLN A 137 9.08 14.11 -14.22
C GLN A 137 7.88 13.17 -13.96
N GLN A 138 7.40 12.47 -14.99
CA GLN A 138 6.33 11.48 -14.84
C GLN A 138 6.72 10.35 -13.90
N MET A 139 7.93 9.79 -14.07
CA MET A 139 8.46 8.74 -13.19
C MET A 139 8.61 9.22 -11.76
N GLN A 140 9.09 10.46 -11.55
CA GLN A 140 9.22 11.03 -10.22
C GLN A 140 7.86 11.24 -9.54
N GLN A 141 6.87 11.76 -10.28
CA GLN A 141 5.51 11.91 -9.77
C GLN A 141 4.86 10.55 -9.46
N ALA A 142 5.08 9.54 -10.30
CA ALA A 142 4.59 8.18 -10.06
C ALA A 142 5.23 7.59 -8.80
N LEU A 143 6.55 7.72 -8.64
CA LEU A 143 7.27 7.26 -7.46
C LEU A 143 6.80 7.97 -6.19
N GLU A 144 6.56 9.28 -6.23
CA GLU A 144 6.02 10.03 -5.09
C GLU A 144 4.60 9.57 -4.72
N ARG A 145 3.75 9.29 -5.71
CA ARG A 145 2.39 8.74 -5.49
C ARG A 145 2.45 7.35 -4.86
N GLU A 146 3.29 6.46 -5.40
CA GLU A 146 3.46 5.12 -4.86
C GLU A 146 4.04 5.15 -3.44
N THR A 147 5.03 6.01 -3.19
CA THR A 147 5.62 6.18 -1.86
C THR A 147 4.56 6.63 -0.85
N ARG A 148 3.70 7.60 -1.22
CA ARG A 148 2.59 8.03 -0.36
C ARG A 148 1.60 6.90 -0.10
N GLN A 149 1.23 6.13 -1.13
CA GLN A 149 0.33 4.98 -0.97
C GLN A 149 0.93 3.90 -0.05
N VAL A 150 2.23 3.63 -0.16
CA VAL A 150 2.93 2.68 0.71
C VAL A 150 2.91 3.15 2.16
N GLU A 151 3.17 4.43 2.43
CA GLU A 151 3.12 4.97 3.79
C GLU A 151 1.69 4.98 4.36
N GLU A 152 0.68 5.32 3.56
CA GLU A 152 -0.73 5.21 3.96
C GLU A 152 -1.13 3.77 4.29
N LEU A 153 -0.70 2.79 3.47
CA LEU A 153 -0.98 1.38 3.73
C LEU A 153 -0.27 0.88 4.98
N LYS A 154 0.98 1.29 5.23
CA LYS A 154 1.69 0.97 6.48
C LYS A 154 0.96 1.53 7.69
N ALA A 155 0.49 2.78 7.63
CA ALA A 155 -0.29 3.39 8.71
C ALA A 155 -1.59 2.62 8.96
N ARG A 156 -2.29 2.22 7.89
CA ARG A 156 -3.54 1.44 7.98
C ARG A 156 -3.31 0.04 8.55
N VAL A 157 -2.22 -0.63 8.19
CA VAL A 157 -1.84 -1.93 8.77
C VAL A 157 -1.55 -1.79 10.26
N ALA A 158 -0.80 -0.77 10.67
CA ALA A 158 -0.52 -0.51 12.09
C ALA A 158 -1.80 -0.22 12.89
N GLU A 159 -2.75 0.51 12.31
CA GLU A 159 -4.06 0.74 12.93
C GLU A 159 -4.88 -0.55 13.09
N LEU A 160 -4.92 -1.39 12.05
CA LEU A 160 -5.63 -2.67 12.09
C LEU A 160 -5.02 -3.61 13.13
N GLN A 161 -3.69 -3.68 13.24
CA GLN A 161 -3.01 -4.47 14.27
C GLN A 161 -3.36 -4.01 15.68
N ARG A 162 -3.49 -2.68 15.91
CA ARG A 162 -3.95 -2.15 17.21
C ARG A 162 -5.38 -2.56 17.51
N ARG A 163 -6.29 -2.44 16.53
CA ARG A 163 -7.69 -2.84 16.69
C ARG A 163 -7.84 -4.34 16.95
N GLU A 164 -7.02 -5.16 16.30
CA GLU A 164 -6.97 -6.61 16.53
C GLU A 164 -6.51 -6.91 17.96
N ALA A 165 -5.42 -6.29 18.43
CA ALA A 165 -4.93 -6.48 19.79
C ALA A 165 -5.99 -6.08 20.86
N GLU A 166 -6.70 -4.97 20.64
CA GLU A 166 -7.81 -4.52 21.50
C GLU A 166 -9.01 -5.49 21.46
N ALA A 167 -9.32 -6.06 20.29
CA ALA A 167 -10.39 -7.05 20.16
C ALA A 167 -10.04 -8.34 20.89
N VAL A 168 -8.80 -8.82 20.75
CA VAL A 168 -8.29 -10.01 21.45
C VAL A 168 -8.33 -9.79 22.97
N SER A 169 -7.81 -8.66 23.45
CA SER A 169 -7.84 -8.34 24.89
C SER A 169 -9.27 -8.29 25.45
N ARG A 170 -10.22 -7.71 24.71
CA ARG A 170 -11.64 -7.70 25.11
C ARG A 170 -12.25 -9.10 25.11
N ALA A 171 -11.92 -9.94 24.12
CA ALA A 171 -12.39 -11.32 24.06
C ALA A 171 -11.86 -12.15 25.24
N GLU A 172 -10.58 -12.01 25.59
CA GLU A 172 -9.98 -12.67 26.75
C GLU A 172 -10.62 -12.22 28.06
N ALA A 173 -10.88 -10.91 28.23
CA ALA A 173 -11.56 -10.39 29.42
C ALA A 173 -12.99 -10.93 29.54
N ALA A 174 -13.73 -10.99 28.42
CA ALA A 174 -15.06 -11.56 28.37
C ALA A 174 -15.06 -13.07 28.70
N ALA A 175 -14.10 -13.83 28.17
CA ALA A 175 -13.96 -15.26 28.46
C ALA A 175 -13.72 -15.50 29.96
N ARG A 176 -12.83 -14.74 30.59
CA ARG A 176 -12.59 -14.81 32.05
C ARG A 176 -13.83 -14.46 32.86
N GLN A 177 -14.63 -13.50 32.40
CA GLN A 177 -15.89 -13.13 33.06
C GLN A 177 -16.92 -14.26 32.97
N VAL A 178 -17.03 -14.92 31.81
CA VAL A 178 -17.90 -16.08 31.62
C VAL A 178 -17.48 -17.23 32.54
N GLU A 179 -16.18 -17.52 32.65
CA GLU A 179 -15.66 -18.54 33.57
C GLU A 179 -16.02 -18.23 35.03
N ARG A 180 -15.81 -16.98 35.49
CA ARG A 180 -16.18 -16.57 36.86
C ARG A 180 -17.66 -16.74 37.14
N LEU A 181 -18.52 -16.22 36.27
CA LEU A 181 -19.97 -16.33 36.42
C LEU A 181 -20.44 -17.79 36.37
N SER A 182 -19.76 -18.65 35.59
CA SER A 182 -20.05 -20.07 35.56
C SER A 182 -19.71 -20.77 36.89
N ALA A 183 -18.60 -20.39 37.53
CA ALA A 183 -18.20 -20.91 38.83
C ALA A 183 -19.16 -20.45 39.94
N GLU A 184 -19.53 -19.17 39.96
CA GLU A 184 -20.52 -18.62 40.89
C GLU A 184 -21.87 -19.32 40.75
N ARG A 185 -22.31 -19.58 39.52
CA ARG A 185 -23.55 -20.31 39.26
C ARG A 185 -23.50 -21.75 39.80
N GLU A 186 -22.38 -22.43 39.65
CA GLU A 186 -22.20 -23.79 40.21
C GLU A 186 -22.16 -23.77 41.74
N GLU A 187 -21.54 -22.77 42.36
CA GLU A 187 -21.56 -22.59 43.81
C GLU A 187 -22.98 -22.38 44.33
N LEU A 188 -23.75 -21.49 43.70
CA LEU A 188 -25.17 -21.27 44.03
C LEU A 188 -26.01 -22.54 43.87
N ARG A 189 -25.77 -23.33 42.81
CA ARG A 189 -26.44 -24.64 42.62
C ARG A 189 -26.14 -25.59 43.77
N ARG A 190 -24.89 -25.70 44.20
CA ARG A 190 -24.49 -26.54 45.34
C ARG A 190 -25.15 -26.05 46.64
N TRP A 191 -25.17 -24.74 46.87
CA TRP A 191 -25.82 -24.15 48.04
C TRP A 191 -27.32 -24.42 48.07
N HIS A 192 -28.02 -24.27 46.94
CA HIS A 192 -29.44 -24.61 46.83
C HIS A 192 -29.70 -26.10 47.06
N ALA A 193 -28.86 -26.99 46.51
CA ALA A 193 -28.98 -28.43 46.74
C ALA A 193 -28.79 -28.78 48.23
N ALA A 194 -27.80 -28.18 48.90
CA ALA A 194 -27.57 -28.36 50.33
C ALA A 194 -28.74 -27.86 51.19
N ASN A 195 -29.29 -26.69 50.86
CA ASN A 195 -30.47 -26.15 51.54
C ASN A 195 -31.71 -27.02 51.35
N LEU A 196 -31.92 -27.56 50.16
CA LEU A 196 -33.02 -28.49 49.91
C LEU A 196 -32.84 -29.77 50.72
N ALA A 197 -31.63 -30.34 50.73
CA ALA A 197 -31.31 -31.52 51.53
C ALA A 197 -31.54 -31.28 53.04
N LEU A 198 -31.13 -30.12 53.56
CA LEU A 198 -31.38 -29.73 54.95
C LEU A 198 -32.87 -29.63 55.25
N ARG A 199 -33.67 -29.02 54.36
CA ARG A 199 -35.13 -28.92 54.52
C ARG A 199 -35.77 -30.30 54.56
N CYS A 200 -35.41 -31.20 53.64
CA CYS A 200 -35.90 -32.57 53.65
C CYS A 200 -35.50 -33.32 54.94
N ALA A 201 -34.28 -33.12 55.43
CA ALA A 201 -33.83 -33.74 56.68
C ALA A 201 -34.62 -33.23 57.90
N LEU A 202 -34.86 -31.92 57.98
CA LEU A 202 -35.67 -31.31 59.04
C LEU A 202 -37.12 -31.78 58.98
N GLU A 203 -37.70 -31.91 57.79
CA GLU A 203 -39.05 -32.46 57.59
C GLU A 203 -39.15 -33.90 58.10
N VAL A 204 -38.16 -34.75 57.77
CA VAL A 204 -38.09 -36.13 58.27
C VAL A 204 -37.91 -36.18 59.79
N GLN A 205 -37.11 -35.29 60.37
CA GLN A 205 -36.95 -35.20 61.82
C GLN A 205 -38.24 -34.75 62.51
N LEU A 206 -38.93 -33.75 61.96
CA LEU A 206 -40.24 -33.30 62.43
C LEU A 206 -41.26 -34.45 62.39
N LEU A 207 -41.31 -35.22 61.30
CA LEU A 207 -42.19 -36.40 61.17
C LEU A 207 -41.93 -37.45 62.25
N ARG A 208 -40.67 -37.62 62.66
CA ARG A 208 -40.28 -38.57 63.71
C ARG A 208 -40.58 -38.06 65.11
N ALA A 209 -40.35 -36.77 65.37
CA ALA A 209 -40.53 -36.17 66.68
C ALA A 209 -42.01 -35.95 67.03
N ASP A 210 -42.81 -35.56 66.04
CA ASP A 210 -44.23 -35.23 66.20
C ASP A 210 -44.97 -35.49 64.89
N ALA A 211 -45.49 -36.72 64.73
CA ALA A 211 -46.20 -37.13 63.51
C ALA A 211 -47.49 -36.33 63.28
N ASP A 212 -48.06 -35.74 64.33
CA ASP A 212 -49.27 -34.90 64.30
C ASP A 212 -48.94 -33.41 64.12
N ASN A 213 -47.68 -33.07 63.85
CA ASN A 213 -47.30 -31.69 63.67
C ASN A 213 -48.11 -31.03 62.53
N PRO A 214 -48.77 -29.89 62.77
CA PRO A 214 -49.63 -29.27 61.78
C PRO A 214 -48.87 -28.85 60.52
N LEU A 215 -47.56 -28.59 60.58
CA LEU A 215 -46.76 -28.33 59.37
C LEU A 215 -46.61 -29.57 58.47
N LEU A 216 -46.82 -30.77 59.00
CA LEU A 216 -46.71 -32.06 58.31
C LEU A 216 -48.06 -32.61 57.88
N GLN A 217 -49.14 -32.25 58.56
CA GLN A 217 -50.49 -32.70 58.19
C GLN A 217 -51.31 -31.66 57.40
N ASP A 218 -51.17 -30.37 57.72
CA ASP A 218 -51.94 -29.29 57.08
C ASP A 218 -51.25 -28.78 55.80
N GLN A 219 -51.75 -29.23 54.65
CA GLN A 219 -51.29 -28.80 53.33
C GLN A 219 -51.51 -27.30 53.10
N ASP A 220 -52.58 -26.71 53.62
CA ASP A 220 -52.86 -25.29 53.46
C ASP A 220 -51.89 -24.43 54.28
N LEU A 221 -51.50 -24.91 55.47
CA LEU A 221 -50.43 -24.28 56.24
C LEU A 221 -49.09 -24.34 55.49
N ARG A 222 -48.73 -25.49 54.92
CA ARG A 222 -47.52 -25.61 54.07
C ARG A 222 -47.57 -24.72 52.86
N ASP A 223 -48.69 -24.66 52.16
CA ASP A 223 -48.87 -23.81 50.98
C ASP A 223 -48.82 -22.32 51.33
N ARG A 224 -49.33 -21.92 52.50
CA ARG A 224 -49.19 -20.54 53.02
C ARG A 224 -47.74 -20.20 53.35
N VAL A 225 -47.02 -21.08 54.04
CA VAL A 225 -45.59 -20.91 54.35
C VAL A 225 -44.76 -20.89 53.07
N ARG A 226 -45.06 -21.76 52.09
CA ARG A 226 -44.42 -21.79 50.77
C ARG A 226 -44.65 -20.49 50.01
N ARG A 227 -45.90 -20.04 49.89
CA ARG A 227 -46.26 -18.77 49.22
C ARG A 227 -45.60 -17.57 49.88
N ALA A 228 -45.55 -17.52 51.21
CA ALA A 228 -44.83 -16.46 51.91
C ALA A 228 -43.32 -16.49 51.59
N GLY A 229 -42.72 -17.68 51.51
CA GLY A 229 -41.32 -17.86 51.09
C GLY A 229 -41.06 -17.55 49.60
N GLU A 230 -41.99 -17.88 48.71
CA GLU A 230 -41.91 -17.55 47.28
C GLU A 230 -42.03 -16.05 47.06
N MET A 231 -43.02 -15.39 47.67
CA MET A 231 -43.18 -13.93 47.64
C MET A 231 -41.91 -13.24 48.12
N ALA A 232 -41.30 -13.76 49.17
CA ALA A 232 -40.05 -13.27 49.68
C ALA A 232 -38.90 -13.35 48.65
N VAL A 233 -38.77 -14.49 47.97
CA VAL A 233 -37.74 -14.69 46.95
C VAL A 233 -37.99 -13.85 45.69
N THR A 234 -39.24 -13.63 45.27
CA THR A 234 -39.54 -12.68 44.18
C THR A 234 -39.21 -11.24 44.54
N MET A 235 -39.40 -10.82 45.80
CA MET A 235 -39.02 -9.49 46.27
C MET A 235 -37.50 -9.27 46.32
N LEU A 236 -36.67 -10.32 46.29
CA LEU A 236 -35.21 -10.24 46.16
C LEU A 236 -34.73 -9.94 44.72
N GLY A 237 -35.58 -10.15 43.72
CA GLY A 237 -35.25 -9.89 42.30
C GLY A 237 -35.34 -8.41 41.91
N GLU A 238 -36.09 -7.61 42.69
CA GLU A 238 -36.15 -6.17 42.57
C GLU A 238 -35.21 -5.57 43.62
N ALA A 239 -34.31 -4.67 43.22
CA ALA A 239 -33.31 -4.10 44.13
C ALA A 239 -34.03 -3.54 45.38
N PRO A 240 -33.74 -4.04 46.59
CA PRO A 240 -34.50 -3.65 47.78
C PRO A 240 -34.30 -2.15 48.00
N GLU A 241 -35.40 -1.40 48.11
CA GLU A 241 -35.34 -0.03 48.61
C GLU A 241 -34.60 -0.02 49.95
N ALA A 242 -33.67 0.92 50.13
CA ALA A 242 -32.86 0.99 51.33
C ALA A 242 -33.76 1.09 52.58
N GLY A 243 -33.87 -0.01 53.33
CA GLY A 243 -34.72 -0.12 54.53
C GLY A 243 -35.90 -1.08 54.42
N ALA A 244 -36.12 -1.73 53.27
CA ALA A 244 -37.09 -2.82 53.16
C ALA A 244 -36.67 -4.01 54.06
N PRO A 245 -37.60 -4.61 54.83
CA PRO A 245 -37.29 -5.78 55.63
C PRO A 245 -36.86 -6.93 54.71
N ASP A 246 -35.82 -7.68 55.13
CA ASP A 246 -35.35 -8.85 54.39
C ASP A 246 -36.55 -9.77 54.12
N PRO A 247 -36.81 -10.13 52.86
CA PRO A 247 -37.97 -10.94 52.56
C PRO A 247 -37.94 -12.31 53.26
N PHE A 248 -36.75 -12.87 53.52
CA PHE A 248 -36.62 -14.08 54.35
C PHE A 248 -37.07 -13.85 55.79
N ASP A 249 -36.93 -12.63 56.32
CA ASP A 249 -37.42 -12.26 57.64
C ASP A 249 -38.94 -12.12 57.66
N MET A 250 -39.57 -11.64 56.58
CA MET A 250 -41.04 -11.59 56.46
C MET A 250 -41.67 -13.00 56.42
N ALA A 251 -41.14 -13.90 55.58
CA ALA A 251 -41.62 -15.29 55.51
C ALA A 251 -41.44 -16.03 56.85
N ARG A 252 -40.39 -15.66 57.59
CA ARG A 252 -40.03 -16.25 58.87
C ARG A 252 -40.84 -15.66 60.04
N GLU A 253 -41.19 -14.38 60.02
CA GLU A 253 -42.13 -13.78 60.98
C GLU A 253 -43.50 -14.43 60.91
N ALA A 254 -44.01 -14.69 59.70
CA ALA A 254 -45.23 -15.48 59.52
C ALA A 254 -45.09 -16.87 60.15
N GLY A 255 -43.95 -17.55 59.96
CA GLY A 255 -43.67 -18.84 60.59
C GLY A 255 -43.53 -18.81 62.13
N LEU A 256 -43.09 -17.69 62.70
CA LEU A 256 -42.90 -17.50 64.14
C LEU A 256 -44.16 -17.01 64.88
N THR A 257 -45.17 -16.53 64.16
CA THR A 257 -46.51 -16.24 64.73
C THR A 257 -47.31 -17.48 65.06
N PHE A 258 -46.88 -18.67 64.63
CA PHE A 258 -47.52 -19.94 64.98
C PHE A 258 -46.94 -20.49 66.28
N SER A 259 -47.76 -20.51 67.33
CA SER A 259 -47.42 -21.15 68.59
C SER A 259 -47.52 -22.67 68.41
N VAL A 260 -46.37 -23.36 68.35
CA VAL A 260 -46.30 -24.82 68.25
C VAL A 260 -46.10 -25.40 69.67
N PRO A 261 -47.06 -26.18 70.21
CA PRO A 261 -46.91 -26.83 71.50
C PRO A 261 -45.66 -27.73 71.54
N GLY A 262 -44.89 -27.69 72.64
CA GLY A 262 -43.70 -28.53 72.82
C GLY A 262 -42.38 -27.98 72.25
N ARG A 263 -42.36 -26.76 71.70
CA ARG A 263 -41.13 -26.15 71.17
C ARG A 263 -40.17 -25.74 72.31
N PRO A 264 -38.87 -26.11 72.27
CA PRO A 264 -37.90 -25.67 73.25
C PRO A 264 -37.75 -24.15 73.26
N ASN A 265 -37.43 -23.60 74.44
CA ASN A 265 -37.24 -22.18 74.65
C ASN A 265 -36.10 -21.68 73.72
N SER A 266 -36.23 -20.48 73.16
CA SER A 266 -35.24 -19.93 72.22
C SER A 266 -33.80 -19.98 72.78
N VAL A 267 -33.61 -19.78 74.08
CA VAL A 267 -32.30 -19.87 74.72
C VAL A 267 -31.74 -21.30 74.72
N GLU A 268 -32.59 -22.31 74.89
CA GLU A 268 -32.17 -23.72 74.83
C GLU A 268 -31.65 -24.05 73.44
N VAL A 269 -32.37 -23.61 72.40
CA VAL A 269 -31.95 -23.78 70.99
C VAL A 269 -30.63 -23.05 70.70
N LEU A 270 -30.46 -21.83 71.22
CA LEU A 270 -29.22 -21.05 71.06
C LEU A 270 -28.02 -21.74 71.71
N SER A 271 -28.22 -22.24 72.93
CA SER A 271 -27.17 -22.92 73.67
C SER A 271 -26.78 -24.25 73.03
N GLU A 272 -27.76 -25.00 72.52
CA GLU A 272 -27.53 -26.25 71.77
C GLU A 272 -26.76 -26.01 70.47
N LEU A 273 -27.12 -24.99 69.69
CA LEU A 273 -26.41 -24.68 68.45
C LEU A 273 -24.97 -24.22 68.72
N ALA A 274 -24.76 -23.36 69.72
CA ALA A 274 -23.43 -22.87 70.09
C ALA A 274 -22.52 -24.01 70.58
N LEU A 275 -23.05 -24.92 71.41
CA LEU A 275 -22.31 -26.10 71.87
C LEU A 275 -22.01 -27.07 70.72
N ALA A 276 -22.98 -27.32 69.84
CA ALA A 276 -22.80 -28.18 68.67
C ALA A 276 -21.66 -27.70 67.76
N GLU A 277 -21.58 -26.39 67.46
CA GLU A 277 -20.49 -25.87 66.61
C GLU A 277 -19.13 -25.95 67.31
N VAL A 278 -19.05 -25.64 68.61
CA VAL A 278 -17.79 -25.76 69.39
C VAL A 278 -17.26 -27.19 69.35
N TYR A 279 -18.16 -28.17 69.54
CA TYR A 279 -17.80 -29.59 69.44
C TYR A 279 -17.41 -29.99 68.02
N MET A 280 -18.19 -29.62 66.99
CA MET A 280 -17.89 -29.97 65.60
C MET A 280 -16.57 -29.38 65.09
N ARG A 281 -16.18 -28.16 65.51
CA ARG A 281 -14.87 -27.59 65.17
C ARG A 281 -13.73 -28.33 65.85
N ARG A 282 -13.89 -28.74 67.12
CA ARG A 282 -12.89 -29.57 67.80
C ARG A 282 -12.73 -30.90 67.08
N LEU A 283 -13.82 -31.51 66.65
CA LEU A 283 -13.81 -32.74 65.87
C LEU A 283 -13.14 -32.55 64.50
N LEU A 284 -13.39 -31.44 63.80
CA LEU A 284 -12.71 -31.09 62.54
C LEU A 284 -11.20 -30.87 62.75
N ALA A 285 -10.80 -30.21 63.84
CA ALA A 285 -9.39 -30.03 64.19
C ALA A 285 -8.68 -31.35 64.53
N LEU A 286 -9.45 -32.35 64.99
CA LEU A 286 -8.97 -33.72 65.20
C LEU A 286 -8.99 -34.57 63.91
N ASN A 287 -9.23 -33.96 62.74
CA ASN A 287 -9.34 -34.62 61.43
C ASN A 287 -10.36 -35.78 61.45
N LEU A 288 -11.61 -35.49 61.82
CA LEU A 288 -12.65 -36.49 61.89
C LEU A 288 -12.79 -37.24 60.54
N PRO A 289 -12.63 -38.58 60.52
CA PRO A 289 -12.80 -39.36 59.30
C PRO A 289 -14.27 -39.30 58.83
N ALA A 290 -14.47 -39.33 57.50
CA ALA A 290 -15.77 -39.16 56.85
C ALA A 290 -16.86 -40.11 57.40
N ASP A 291 -16.48 -41.34 57.75
CA ASP A 291 -17.39 -42.35 58.31
C ASP A 291 -17.95 -41.93 59.67
N ARG A 292 -17.15 -41.24 60.49
CA ARG A 292 -17.58 -40.72 61.81
C ARG A 292 -18.38 -39.41 61.69
N ALA A 293 -18.10 -38.59 60.67
CA ALA A 293 -18.94 -37.44 60.35
C ALA A 293 -20.35 -37.89 59.94
N MET A 294 -20.45 -38.99 59.18
CA MET A 294 -21.73 -39.60 58.84
C MET A 294 -22.47 -40.19 60.05
N GLU A 295 -21.76 -40.71 61.05
CA GLU A 295 -22.37 -41.18 62.30
C GLU A 295 -23.06 -40.05 63.07
N VAL A 296 -22.46 -38.86 63.13
CA VAL A 296 -23.08 -37.66 63.73
C VAL A 296 -24.34 -37.26 62.98
N LEU A 297 -24.28 -37.26 61.64
CA LEU A 297 -25.45 -36.97 60.81
C LEU A 297 -26.56 -38.02 60.96
N GLN A 298 -26.21 -39.28 61.19
CA GLN A 298 -27.17 -40.35 61.47
C GLN A 298 -27.80 -40.23 62.86
N ARG A 299 -27.03 -39.88 63.89
CA ARG A 299 -27.53 -39.62 65.26
C ARG A 299 -28.45 -38.41 65.30
N LEU A 300 -28.06 -37.32 64.63
CA LEU A 300 -28.95 -36.19 64.34
C LEU A 300 -30.23 -36.67 63.63
N GLY A 301 -30.12 -37.54 62.63
CA GLY A 301 -31.27 -38.14 61.95
C GLY A 301 -32.20 -38.94 62.86
N ARG A 302 -31.72 -39.48 64.00
CA ARG A 302 -32.52 -40.20 65.01
C ARG A 302 -33.20 -39.28 66.03
N GLY A 303 -32.99 -37.96 65.94
CA GLY A 303 -33.59 -36.98 66.84
C GLY A 303 -32.74 -36.65 68.07
N GLU A 304 -31.48 -37.09 68.12
CA GLU A 304 -30.55 -36.63 69.14
C GLU A 304 -30.18 -35.15 68.88
N GLY A 305 -30.21 -34.32 69.93
CA GLY A 305 -29.87 -32.90 69.83
C GLY A 305 -28.45 -32.68 69.30
N ALA A 306 -28.24 -31.62 68.52
CA ALA A 306 -26.97 -31.39 67.83
C ALA A 306 -25.77 -31.24 68.77
N ALA A 307 -25.94 -30.63 69.95
CA ALA A 307 -24.86 -30.56 70.93
C ALA A 307 -24.61 -31.93 71.56
N SER A 308 -25.67 -32.68 71.83
CA SER A 308 -25.59 -34.00 72.45
C SER A 308 -24.85 -35.00 71.55
N ALA A 309 -25.21 -35.07 70.26
CA ALA A 309 -24.54 -35.93 69.29
C ALA A 309 -23.05 -35.55 69.11
N ALA A 310 -22.75 -34.26 69.02
CA ALA A 310 -21.36 -33.79 68.89
C ALA A 310 -20.55 -33.96 70.18
N ARG A 311 -21.18 -33.83 71.35
CA ARG A 311 -20.57 -34.03 72.68
C ARG A 311 -20.23 -35.49 72.93
N GLU A 312 -21.11 -36.41 72.56
CA GLU A 312 -20.84 -37.83 72.68
C GLU A 312 -19.70 -38.27 71.78
N LEU A 313 -19.68 -37.82 70.53
CA LEU A 313 -18.56 -38.09 69.64
C LEU A 313 -17.24 -37.50 70.17
N LEU A 314 -17.28 -36.28 70.73
CA LEU A 314 -16.10 -35.70 71.37
C LEU A 314 -15.67 -36.49 72.62
N ARG A 315 -16.60 -37.05 73.39
CA ARG A 315 -16.30 -37.92 74.53
C ARG A 315 -15.65 -39.23 74.09
N GLU A 316 -16.04 -39.76 72.94
CA GLU A 316 -15.42 -40.95 72.33
C GLU A 316 -14.01 -40.65 71.81
N MET A 317 -13.80 -39.49 71.16
CA MET A 317 -12.52 -39.12 70.55
C MET A 317 -11.50 -38.54 71.54
N GLU A 318 -11.95 -37.73 72.50
CA GLU A 318 -11.13 -37.01 73.46
C GLU A 318 -11.80 -37.02 74.85
N PRO A 319 -11.79 -38.16 75.58
CA PRO A 319 -12.51 -38.31 76.85
C PRO A 319 -12.12 -37.29 77.93
N GLY A 320 -10.87 -36.80 77.88
CA GLY A 320 -10.33 -35.80 78.80
C GLY A 320 -10.55 -34.34 78.37
N SER A 321 -11.33 -34.09 77.31
CA SER A 321 -11.51 -32.75 76.76
C SER A 321 -12.13 -31.80 77.79
N VAL A 322 -11.52 -30.64 77.97
CA VAL A 322 -12.01 -29.57 78.85
C VAL A 322 -13.42 -29.11 78.43
N LEU A 323 -13.77 -29.30 77.16
CA LEU A 323 -15.09 -28.97 76.59
C LEU A 323 -16.23 -29.89 77.10
N LEU A 324 -15.90 -31.03 77.70
CA LEU A 324 -16.89 -31.98 78.22
C LEU A 324 -17.25 -31.73 79.69
N LYS A 325 -16.46 -30.90 80.38
CA LYS A 325 -16.64 -30.55 81.80
C LYS A 325 -17.96 -29.77 82.01
N PRO A 326 -18.72 -30.06 83.09
CA PRO A 326 -19.98 -29.34 83.38
C PRO A 326 -19.80 -27.82 83.43
N GLU A 327 -18.68 -27.35 83.98
CA GLU A 327 -18.39 -25.92 84.13
C GLU A 327 -18.24 -25.21 82.76
N THR A 328 -17.75 -25.93 81.74
CA THR A 328 -17.63 -25.42 80.37
C THR A 328 -19.01 -25.31 79.71
N VAL A 329 -19.87 -26.30 79.91
CA VAL A 329 -21.23 -26.31 79.35
C VAL A 329 -22.07 -25.18 79.97
N GLU A 330 -22.03 -25.03 81.28
CA GLU A 330 -22.73 -23.96 82.01
C GLU A 330 -22.21 -22.57 81.59
N ARG A 331 -20.90 -22.43 81.37
CA ARG A 331 -20.31 -21.16 80.92
C ARG A 331 -20.75 -20.79 79.50
N VAL A 332 -20.82 -21.75 78.58
CA VAL A 332 -21.32 -21.50 77.21
C VAL A 332 -22.82 -21.18 77.21
N GLN A 333 -23.61 -21.87 78.05
CA GLN A 333 -25.03 -21.56 78.26
C GLN A 333 -25.22 -20.15 78.84
N GLY A 334 -24.40 -19.74 79.80
CA GLY A 334 -24.39 -18.38 80.36
C GLY A 334 -24.09 -17.32 79.31
N ILE A 335 -23.08 -17.52 78.46
CA ILE A 335 -22.74 -16.59 77.37
C ILE A 335 -23.88 -16.53 76.34
N ALA A 336 -24.52 -17.65 76.02
CA ALA A 336 -25.67 -17.69 75.11
C ALA A 336 -26.89 -16.96 75.70
N MET A 337 -27.14 -17.09 77.01
CA MET A 337 -28.20 -16.39 77.73
C MET A 337 -27.94 -14.88 77.79
N GLU A 338 -26.72 -14.44 78.10
CA GLU A 338 -26.32 -13.04 78.11
C GLU A 338 -26.51 -12.38 76.74
N GLU A 339 -26.08 -13.07 75.67
CA GLU A 339 -26.16 -12.54 74.32
C GLU A 339 -27.62 -12.48 73.85
N PHE A 340 -28.42 -13.50 74.18
CA PHE A 340 -29.87 -13.45 73.98
C PHE A 340 -30.49 -12.23 74.67
N GLN A 341 -30.18 -11.99 75.95
CA GLN A 341 -30.71 -10.85 76.71
C GLN A 341 -30.25 -9.50 76.15
N ARG A 342 -28.98 -9.36 75.77
CA ARG A 342 -28.40 -8.16 75.15
C ARG A 342 -29.11 -7.82 73.86
N GLN A 343 -29.38 -8.82 73.03
CA GLN A 343 -30.09 -8.63 71.77
C GLN A 343 -31.56 -8.30 71.98
N GLN A 344 -32.22 -8.89 72.99
CA GLN A 344 -33.56 -8.46 73.40
C GLN A 344 -33.59 -6.98 73.86
N GLN A 345 -32.54 -6.50 74.53
CA GLN A 345 -32.44 -5.08 74.93
C GLN A 345 -32.19 -4.15 73.73
N GLN A 346 -31.26 -4.50 72.82
CA GLN A 346 -31.00 -3.71 71.61
C GLN A 346 -32.26 -3.57 70.74
N ARG A 347 -33.10 -4.61 70.66
CA ARG A 347 -34.40 -4.58 69.95
C ARG A 347 -35.39 -3.59 70.53
N ARG A 348 -35.47 -3.48 71.86
CA ARG A 348 -36.34 -2.50 72.52
C ARG A 348 -35.95 -1.06 72.15
N LEU A 349 -34.68 -0.86 71.80
CA LEU A 349 -34.14 0.44 71.41
C LEU A 349 -34.29 0.72 69.91
N SER A 350 -34.32 -0.30 69.03
CA SER A 350 -34.26 -0.11 67.57
C SER A 350 -35.60 -0.11 66.81
N ARG A 351 -36.76 -0.32 67.46
CA ARG A 351 -38.12 -0.27 66.85
C ARG A 351 -38.17 -0.71 65.37
N GLY A 352 -37.87 -1.99 65.13
CA GLY A 352 -37.94 -2.60 63.79
C GLY A 352 -36.69 -3.39 63.48
N GLY A 353 -36.75 -4.70 63.70
CA GLY A 353 -35.66 -5.62 63.39
C GLY A 353 -36.16 -7.07 63.50
N PRO A 354 -35.56 -8.00 62.73
CA PRO A 354 -36.12 -9.32 62.48
C PRO A 354 -36.27 -10.20 63.72
N SER A 355 -37.15 -11.20 63.62
CA SER A 355 -37.67 -11.98 64.76
C SER A 355 -36.65 -12.56 65.76
N ALA A 356 -37.10 -12.64 67.02
CA ALA A 356 -36.39 -12.86 68.29
C ALA A 356 -35.46 -14.07 68.40
N ALA A 357 -35.80 -15.18 67.75
CA ALA A 357 -35.16 -16.46 68.05
C ALA A 357 -33.96 -16.77 67.13
N TRP A 358 -33.98 -16.33 65.87
CA TRP A 358 -33.00 -16.79 64.87
C TRP A 358 -31.90 -15.78 64.54
N SER A 359 -32.17 -14.47 64.57
CA SER A 359 -31.08 -13.47 64.56
C SER A 359 -30.21 -13.61 65.81
N ALA A 360 -30.81 -14.02 66.94
CA ALA A 360 -30.05 -14.46 68.10
C ALA A 360 -29.27 -15.76 67.88
N ALA A 361 -29.80 -16.66 67.05
CA ALA A 361 -29.17 -17.94 66.72
C ALA A 361 -28.10 -17.89 65.64
N MET A 362 -27.95 -16.76 64.94
CA MET A 362 -26.94 -16.63 63.90
C MET A 362 -25.98 -15.49 64.16
N LEU A 363 -26.49 -14.30 64.50
CA LEU A 363 -25.65 -13.14 64.85
C LEU A 363 -25.16 -13.26 66.29
N GLY A 364 -26.07 -13.60 67.22
CA GLY A 364 -25.68 -13.99 68.58
C GLY A 364 -24.77 -15.21 68.56
N HIS A 365 -25.06 -16.22 67.74
CA HIS A 365 -24.17 -17.36 67.60
C HIS A 365 -22.74 -16.97 67.18
N ALA A 366 -22.53 -16.03 66.27
CA ALA A 366 -21.17 -15.60 65.88
C ALA A 366 -20.38 -14.90 67.02
N GLU A 367 -21.07 -14.09 67.84
CA GLU A 367 -20.50 -13.35 68.97
C GLU A 367 -20.39 -14.20 70.24
N THR A 368 -21.43 -14.96 70.58
CA THR A 368 -21.43 -16.05 71.57
C THR A 368 -20.32 -17.05 71.26
N ARG A 369 -20.12 -17.42 69.98
CA ARG A 369 -18.99 -18.25 69.50
C ARG A 369 -17.65 -17.60 69.79
N ALA A 370 -17.45 -16.35 69.40
CA ALA A 370 -16.18 -15.66 69.63
C ALA A 370 -15.86 -15.58 71.12
N ARG A 371 -16.86 -15.23 71.95
CA ARG A 371 -16.71 -15.15 73.41
C ARG A 371 -16.52 -16.52 74.06
N ALA A 372 -17.20 -17.56 73.60
CA ALA A 372 -17.05 -18.92 74.10
C ALA A 372 -15.65 -19.48 73.77
N LEU A 373 -15.16 -19.31 72.55
CA LEU A 373 -13.81 -19.74 72.15
C LEU A 373 -12.73 -19.00 72.96
N GLN A 374 -12.89 -17.67 73.13
CA GLN A 374 -11.98 -16.85 73.91
C GLN A 374 -12.00 -17.19 75.41
N ALA A 375 -13.18 -17.50 75.96
CA ALA A 375 -13.35 -17.91 77.36
C ALA A 375 -12.78 -19.30 77.67
N LEU A 376 -12.71 -20.17 76.66
CA LEU A 376 -12.23 -21.55 76.76
C LEU A 376 -10.76 -21.72 76.35
N GLY A 377 -10.09 -20.65 75.93
CA GLY A 377 -8.66 -20.67 75.55
C GLY A 377 -8.36 -21.49 74.28
N ALA A 378 -9.39 -21.77 73.47
CA ALA A 378 -9.29 -22.52 72.22
C ALA A 378 -9.39 -21.53 71.06
N ALA A 379 -8.25 -20.95 70.65
CA ALA A 379 -8.11 -20.17 69.43
C ALA A 379 -7.60 -21.05 68.29
#